data_AF-F2KRJ2-F1
#
_entry.id   AF-F2KRJ2-F1
#
_cell.length_a   1.000
_cell.length_b   1.000
_cell.length_c   1.000
_cell.angle_alpha   90.00
_cell.angle_beta   90.00
_cell.angle_gamma   90.00
#
_symmetry.space_group_name_H-M   'P 1'
#
loop_
_entity.id
_entity.type
_entity.pdbx_description
1 polymer ?
#
loop_
_entity_poly.entity_id
_entity_poly.type
_entity_poly.pdbx_seq_one_letter_code
_entity_poly.pdbx_strand_id
1 'polypeptide(L)'
;MCVAAAFAWNGVLYDVLGIKHTSAEAYEYAKEPVYQGSEYCKECHPDIYEIWAKSKHHTPSADVDCEVCHGPGQTQKIDKSREFCGSCHAKIPFRPGALGLIDIDSHYSGPECIECHNPHNPWPAKAILYE
;
A
#
# COMPACT_ATOMS: atom_id res chain seq x y z
N MET A 1 46.61 13.88 5.66
CA MET A 1 46.02 12.87 6.58
C MET A 1 44.96 13.59 7.39
N CYS A 2 43.71 13.60 6.92
CA CYS A 2 42.59 14.16 7.69
C CYS A 2 41.87 13.00 8.37
N VAL A 3 42.01 12.93 9.68
CA VAL A 3 41.23 12.05 10.55
C VAL A 3 40.00 12.86 10.95
N ALA A 4 38.81 12.47 10.48
CA ALA A 4 37.55 12.94 11.03
C ALA A 4 36.83 11.72 11.60
N ALA A 5 36.99 11.53 12.90
CA ALA A 5 36.22 10.58 13.66
C ALA A 5 34.77 11.09 13.73
N ALA A 6 33.84 10.35 13.10
CA ALA A 6 32.43 10.55 13.31
C ALA A 6 32.04 9.88 14.64
N PHE A 7 31.96 10.67 15.72
CA PHE A 7 31.34 10.22 16.96
C PHE A 7 29.83 10.44 16.86
N ALA A 8 29.10 9.35 16.61
CA ALA A 8 27.66 9.30 16.78
C ALA A 8 27.34 9.20 18.28
N TRP A 9 26.83 10.28 18.87
CA TRP A 9 26.11 10.19 20.13
C TRP A 9 24.94 11.18 20.10
N ASN A 10 23.72 10.63 20.13
CA ASN A 10 22.45 11.35 20.33
C ASN A 10 21.85 12.11 19.13
N GLY A 11 21.97 11.58 17.91
CA GLY A 11 20.98 11.84 16.86
C GLY A 11 20.87 13.28 16.33
N VAL A 12 21.87 14.15 16.56
CA VAL A 12 21.91 15.48 15.94
C VAL A 12 23.20 15.62 15.14
N LEU A 13 23.07 15.63 13.82
CA LEU A 13 24.14 15.98 12.90
C LEU A 13 24.21 17.52 12.86
N TYR A 14 25.29 18.08 13.39
CA TYR A 14 25.62 19.50 13.24
C TYR A 14 26.65 19.64 12.12
N ASP A 15 26.27 20.24 11.00
CA ASP A 15 27.24 20.72 10.03
C ASP A 15 27.90 22.01 10.53
N VAL A 16 29.16 22.20 10.13
CA VAL A 16 30.19 23.15 10.61
C VAL A 16 29.75 24.63 10.63
N LEU A 17 28.58 24.97 10.09
CA LEU A 17 28.10 26.35 9.92
C LEU A 17 26.97 26.76 10.88
N GLY A 18 26.52 25.89 11.79
CA GLY A 18 25.55 26.28 12.83
C GLY A 18 24.16 26.68 12.30
N ILE A 19 23.88 26.41 11.02
CA ILE A 19 22.56 26.58 10.44
C ILE A 19 21.76 25.33 10.82
N LYS A 20 20.68 25.53 11.59
CA LYS A 20 19.67 24.48 11.79
C LYS A 20 18.98 24.24 10.46
N HIS A 21 19.51 23.32 9.64
CA HIS A 21 18.75 22.78 8.53
C HIS A 21 17.72 21.80 9.12
N THR A 22 16.66 22.33 9.72
CA THR A 22 15.36 21.69 9.55
C THR A 22 15.04 21.94 8.08
N SER A 23 15.49 21.06 7.18
CA SER A 23 15.20 21.26 5.77
C SER A 23 13.68 21.34 5.61
N ALA A 24 13.20 22.14 4.66
CA ALA A 24 11.77 22.21 4.39
C ALA A 24 11.21 20.79 4.17
N GLU A 25 12.02 19.88 3.61
CA GLU A 25 11.67 18.47 3.46
C GLU A 25 11.45 17.76 4.81
N ALA A 26 12.28 18.01 5.83
CA ALA A 26 12.10 17.43 7.15
C ALA A 26 10.85 17.96 7.87
N TYR A 27 10.48 19.23 7.65
CA TYR A 27 9.23 19.80 8.17
C TYR A 27 8.00 19.23 7.45
N GLU A 28 8.05 19.11 6.12
CA GLU A 28 6.97 18.50 5.34
C GLU A 28 6.83 17.00 5.66
N TYR A 29 7.92 16.27 5.86
CA TYR A 29 7.92 14.86 6.27
C TYR A 29 7.35 14.63 7.68
N ALA A 30 7.42 15.64 8.55
CA ALA A 30 6.88 15.59 9.90
C ALA A 30 5.36 15.88 9.97
N LYS A 31 4.71 16.24 8.85
CA LYS A 31 3.26 16.44 8.82
C LYS A 31 2.54 15.10 8.81
N GLU A 32 1.41 15.07 9.51
CA GLU A 32 0.50 13.93 9.46
C GLU A 32 0.04 13.69 8.01
N PRO A 33 0.13 12.45 7.52
CA PRO A 33 -0.33 12.13 6.18
C PRO A 33 -1.83 12.38 6.02
N VAL A 34 -2.22 12.91 4.87
CA VAL A 34 -3.61 13.15 4.49
C VAL A 34 -3.93 12.37 3.22
N TYR A 35 -5.21 12.05 3.02
CA TYR A 35 -5.67 11.37 1.80
C TYR A 35 -5.45 12.25 0.58
N GLN A 36 -4.84 11.70 -0.47
CA GLN A 36 -4.49 12.40 -1.71
C GLN A 36 -5.16 11.82 -2.96
N GLY A 37 -5.74 10.63 -2.87
CA GLY A 37 -6.32 9.91 -4.00
C GLY A 37 -5.29 9.17 -4.87
N SER A 38 -5.78 8.29 -5.73
CA SER A 38 -4.94 7.40 -6.55
C SER A 38 -4.10 8.15 -7.59
N GLU A 39 -4.55 9.31 -8.08
CA GLU A 39 -3.83 10.16 -9.04
C GLU A 39 -2.53 10.71 -8.45
N TYR A 40 -2.49 11.03 -7.16
CA TYR A 40 -1.26 11.44 -6.49
C TYR A 40 -0.22 10.32 -6.51
N CYS A 41 -0.65 9.08 -6.23
CA CYS A 41 0.22 7.92 -6.25
C CYS A 41 0.80 7.64 -7.66
N LYS A 42 0.05 7.96 -8.72
CA LYS A 42 0.46 7.79 -10.12
C LYS A 42 1.73 8.58 -10.47
N GLU A 43 1.96 9.73 -9.85
CA GLU A 43 3.10 10.60 -10.16
C GLU A 43 4.45 9.90 -9.93
N CYS A 44 4.51 9.01 -8.95
CA CYS A 44 5.70 8.22 -8.64
C CYS A 44 5.56 6.72 -8.95
N HIS A 45 4.34 6.18 -9.02
CA HIS A 45 4.07 4.76 -9.26
C HIS A 45 3.18 4.52 -10.51
N PRO A 46 3.57 5.02 -11.69
CA PRO A 46 2.73 4.94 -12.89
C PRO A 46 2.43 3.49 -13.32
N ASP A 47 3.41 2.59 -13.24
CA ASP A 47 3.23 1.19 -13.65
C ASP A 47 2.22 0.45 -12.76
N ILE A 48 2.27 0.69 -11.45
CA ILE A 48 1.31 0.10 -10.49
C ILE A 48 -0.07 0.71 -10.68
N TYR A 49 -0.13 2.03 -10.87
CA TYR A 49 -1.38 2.72 -11.15
C TYR A 49 -2.06 2.15 -12.40
N GLU A 50 -1.33 1.88 -13.48
CA GLU A 50 -1.90 1.31 -14.70
C GLU A 50 -2.45 -0.10 -14.51
N ILE A 51 -1.82 -0.91 -13.65
CA ILE A 51 -2.32 -2.25 -13.28
C ILE A 51 -3.61 -2.10 -12.47
N TRP A 52 -3.63 -1.23 -11.46
CA TRP A 52 -4.79 -0.96 -10.61
C TRP A 52 -5.97 -0.38 -11.40
N ALA A 53 -5.73 0.59 -12.28
CA ALA A 53 -6.76 1.26 -13.07
C ALA A 53 -7.49 0.30 -14.03
N LYS A 54 -6.88 -0.84 -14.37
CA LYS A 54 -7.49 -1.90 -15.20
C LYS A 54 -8.12 -3.02 -14.36
N SER A 55 -7.96 -2.96 -13.04
CA SER A 55 -8.41 -4.01 -12.12
C SER A 55 -9.89 -3.88 -11.76
N LYS A 56 -10.39 -4.88 -11.03
CA LYS A 56 -11.74 -4.83 -10.43
C LYS A 56 -11.85 -3.89 -9.23
N HIS A 57 -10.73 -3.43 -8.68
CA HIS A 57 -10.72 -2.43 -7.61
C HIS A 57 -11.07 -1.03 -8.14
N HIS A 58 -10.71 -0.72 -9.39
CA HIS A 58 -11.09 0.52 -10.06
C HIS A 58 -12.37 0.34 -10.89
N THR A 59 -13.50 0.19 -10.21
CA THR A 59 -14.83 0.14 -10.86
C THR A 59 -15.84 0.96 -10.07
N PRO A 60 -16.92 1.47 -10.71
CA PRO A 60 -17.95 2.25 -10.00
C PRO A 60 -18.64 1.52 -8.84
N SER A 61 -18.52 0.19 -8.77
CA SER A 61 -19.13 -0.64 -7.72
C SER A 61 -18.17 -1.05 -6.61
N ALA A 62 -16.87 -0.80 -6.76
CA ALA A 62 -15.85 -1.11 -5.75
C ALA A 62 -15.14 0.16 -5.27
N ASP A 63 -14.66 0.97 -6.22
CA ASP A 63 -13.95 2.24 -6.03
C ASP A 63 -12.93 2.21 -4.88
N VAL A 64 -12.02 1.22 -4.92
CA VAL A 64 -11.02 1.00 -3.88
C VAL A 64 -9.71 1.67 -4.29
N ASP A 65 -9.43 2.83 -3.71
CA ASP A 65 -8.20 3.59 -3.91
C ASP A 65 -6.97 2.97 -3.24
N CYS A 66 -5.77 3.41 -3.67
CA CYS A 66 -4.49 2.97 -3.11
C CYS A 66 -4.44 3.07 -1.57
N GLU A 67 -5.03 4.15 -1.05
CA GLU A 67 -4.97 4.54 0.37
C GLU A 67 -5.90 3.70 1.25
N VAL A 68 -6.84 2.93 0.67
CA VAL A 68 -7.67 1.97 1.42
C VAL A 68 -6.80 0.87 2.01
N CYS A 69 -5.74 0.48 1.31
CA CYS A 69 -4.80 -0.55 1.76
C CYS A 69 -3.51 0.05 2.34
N HIS A 70 -2.97 1.10 1.72
CA HIS A 70 -1.66 1.67 2.08
C HIS A 70 -1.73 2.80 3.10
N GLY A 71 -2.93 3.25 3.49
CA GLY A 71 -3.11 4.43 4.31
C GLY A 71 -2.90 5.74 3.53
N PRO A 72 -3.12 6.90 4.18
CA PRO A 72 -3.10 8.20 3.53
C PRO A 72 -1.70 8.60 3.06
N GLY A 73 -1.60 9.12 1.84
CA GLY A 73 -0.45 9.85 1.29
C GLY A 73 0.90 9.13 1.26
N GLN A 74 0.92 7.82 1.57
CA GLN A 74 2.15 7.06 1.79
C GLN A 74 1.97 5.61 1.34
N THR A 75 3.06 4.94 0.99
CA THR A 75 3.06 3.51 0.65
C THR A 75 3.39 2.66 1.87
N GLN A 76 2.55 2.72 2.91
CA GLN A 76 2.77 1.93 4.12
C GLN A 76 2.68 0.43 3.82
N LYS A 77 3.29 -0.39 4.69
CA LYS A 77 3.15 -1.85 4.61
C LYS A 77 1.68 -2.22 4.85
N ILE A 78 1.14 -3.01 3.94
CA ILE A 78 -0.22 -3.52 4.03
C ILE A 78 -0.25 -4.74 4.95
N ASP A 79 -1.35 -4.92 5.67
CA ASP A 79 -1.69 -6.20 6.28
C ASP A 79 -2.03 -7.22 5.18
N LYS A 80 -1.34 -8.36 5.20
CA LYS A 80 -1.47 -9.43 4.19
C LYS A 80 -2.30 -10.62 4.69
N SER A 81 -2.82 -10.51 5.91
CA SER A 81 -3.65 -11.53 6.54
C SER A 81 -4.90 -11.81 5.71
N ARG A 82 -5.40 -13.05 5.82
CA ARG A 82 -6.66 -13.44 5.18
C ARG A 82 -7.82 -12.66 5.77
N GLU A 83 -7.72 -12.31 7.06
CA GLU A 83 -8.67 -11.49 7.81
C GLU A 83 -8.79 -10.08 7.20
N PHE A 84 -7.67 -9.43 6.88
CA PHE A 84 -7.68 -8.10 6.27
C PHE A 84 -8.35 -8.12 4.89
N CYS A 85 -7.93 -9.02 4.00
CA CYS A 85 -8.59 -9.19 2.70
C CYS A 85 -10.08 -9.54 2.87
N GLY A 86 -10.39 -10.30 3.91
CA GLY A 86 -11.72 -10.76 4.23
C GLY A 86 -12.69 -9.69 4.71
N SER A 87 -12.18 -8.58 5.23
CA SER A 87 -13.00 -7.43 5.60
C SER A 87 -13.95 -7.01 4.47
N CYS A 88 -13.50 -7.14 3.21
CA CYS A 88 -14.28 -6.88 2.00
C CYS A 88 -14.68 -8.15 1.23
N HIS A 89 -13.76 -9.11 1.06
CA HIS A 89 -13.99 -10.26 0.19
C HIS A 89 -14.71 -11.44 0.87
N ALA A 90 -14.92 -11.41 2.20
CA ALA A 90 -15.75 -12.42 2.87
C ALA A 90 -17.19 -12.36 2.38
N LYS A 91 -17.74 -13.53 2.08
CA LYS A 91 -19.17 -13.73 1.85
C LYS A 91 -19.93 -13.62 3.17
N ILE A 92 -20.44 -12.43 3.45
CA ILE A 92 -21.35 -12.17 4.57
C ILE A 92 -22.78 -11.91 4.07
N PRO A 93 -23.82 -12.16 4.88
CA PRO A 93 -25.19 -11.83 4.51
C PRO A 93 -25.33 -10.37 4.05
N PHE A 94 -26.11 -10.14 2.99
CA PHE A 94 -26.46 -8.82 2.45
C PHE A 94 -25.32 -7.97 1.87
N ARG A 95 -24.08 -8.48 1.75
CA ARG A 95 -23.03 -7.78 1.00
C ARG A 95 -23.26 -7.92 -0.51
N PRO A 96 -23.21 -6.84 -1.30
CA PRO A 96 -23.35 -6.91 -2.76
C PRO A 96 -22.28 -7.83 -3.38
N GLY A 97 -22.68 -8.67 -4.33
CA GLY A 97 -21.78 -9.62 -4.99
C GLY A 97 -20.72 -8.99 -5.91
N ALA A 98 -20.73 -7.66 -6.08
CA ALA A 98 -19.82 -6.94 -6.97
C ALA A 98 -18.34 -7.02 -6.57
N LEU A 99 -18.04 -7.42 -5.32
CA LEU A 99 -16.69 -7.44 -4.76
C LEU A 99 -15.97 -8.80 -4.88
N GLY A 100 -16.50 -9.75 -5.65
CA GLY A 100 -15.89 -11.08 -5.77
C GLY A 100 -15.86 -11.83 -4.44
N LEU A 101 -17.03 -11.96 -3.80
CA LEU A 101 -17.16 -12.54 -2.47
C LEU A 101 -16.88 -14.04 -2.48
N ILE A 102 -16.07 -14.49 -1.51
CA ILE A 102 -15.71 -15.88 -1.31
C ILE A 102 -15.93 -16.29 0.15
N ASP A 103 -16.08 -17.59 0.37
CA ASP A 103 -16.00 -18.16 1.72
C ASP A 103 -14.51 -18.32 2.04
N ILE A 104 -14.01 -17.53 3.01
CA ILE A 104 -12.56 -17.45 3.29
C ILE A 104 -12.04 -18.75 3.91
N ASP A 105 -12.88 -19.49 4.61
CA ASP A 105 -12.46 -20.70 5.29
C ASP A 105 -12.27 -21.86 4.29
N SER A 106 -13.05 -21.86 3.21
CA SER A 106 -13.04 -22.93 2.19
C SER A 106 -12.37 -22.56 0.86
N HIS A 107 -12.20 -21.27 0.55
CA HIS A 107 -11.51 -20.82 -0.67
C HIS A 107 -9.99 -20.96 -0.50
N TYR A 108 -9.49 -22.15 -0.84
CA TYR A 108 -8.11 -22.59 -0.64
C TYR A 108 -7.64 -22.36 0.80
N SER A 109 -7.97 -23.31 1.68
CA SER A 109 -7.51 -23.33 3.07
C SER A 109 -5.99 -23.49 3.11
N GLY A 110 -5.28 -22.40 3.43
CA GLY A 110 -3.82 -22.38 3.38
C GLY A 110 -3.24 -20.97 3.35
N PRO A 111 -2.30 -20.65 2.43
CA PRO A 111 -1.46 -19.45 2.48
C PRO A 111 -2.24 -18.12 2.39
N GLU A 112 -1.51 -17.01 2.55
CA GLU A 112 -2.03 -15.66 2.31
C GLU A 112 -2.57 -15.51 0.88
N CYS A 113 -3.59 -14.68 0.70
CA CYS A 113 -4.25 -14.46 -0.59
C CYS A 113 -3.25 -14.02 -1.68
N ILE A 114 -2.22 -13.27 -1.29
CA ILE A 114 -1.25 -12.65 -2.19
C ILE A 114 -0.25 -13.63 -2.83
N GLU A 115 -0.18 -14.86 -2.35
CA GLU A 115 0.67 -15.90 -2.97
C GLU A 115 0.16 -16.21 -4.39
N CYS A 116 -1.18 -16.22 -4.54
CA CYS A 116 -1.88 -16.52 -5.78
C CYS A 116 -2.49 -15.30 -6.47
N HIS A 117 -2.93 -14.29 -5.71
CA HIS A 117 -3.56 -13.07 -6.23
C HIS A 117 -2.60 -11.88 -6.22
N ASN A 118 -2.70 -11.02 -7.22
CA ASN A 118 -2.04 -9.72 -7.19
C ASN A 118 -3.01 -8.67 -6.59
N PRO A 119 -2.73 -8.05 -5.43
CA PRO A 119 -3.65 -7.09 -4.82
C PRO A 119 -3.89 -5.83 -5.69
N HIS A 120 -2.96 -5.50 -6.60
CA HIS A 120 -3.15 -4.41 -7.57
C HIS A 120 -3.97 -4.82 -8.79
N ASN A 121 -4.10 -6.12 -9.06
CA ASN A 121 -5.05 -6.64 -10.03
C ASN A 121 -5.39 -8.12 -9.71
N PRO A 122 -6.40 -8.36 -8.85
CA PRO A 122 -6.61 -9.70 -8.28
C PRO A 122 -7.13 -10.72 -9.28
N TRP A 123 -7.51 -10.28 -10.50
CA TRP A 123 -8.03 -11.15 -11.55
C TRP A 123 -7.24 -11.02 -12.86
N PRO A 124 -6.90 -12.15 -13.52
CA PRO A 124 -7.07 -13.53 -13.05
C PRO A 124 -6.06 -13.90 -11.95
N ALA A 125 -6.42 -14.86 -11.10
CA ALA A 125 -5.46 -15.46 -10.16
C ALA A 125 -4.37 -16.23 -10.92
N LYS A 126 -3.16 -16.34 -10.36
CA LYS A 126 -2.07 -17.13 -10.97
C LYS A 126 -2.50 -18.56 -11.31
N ALA A 127 -3.33 -19.19 -10.48
CA ALA A 127 -3.86 -20.53 -10.72
C ALA A 127 -4.66 -20.66 -12.02
N ILE A 128 -5.27 -19.57 -12.52
CA ILE A 128 -6.04 -19.56 -13.79
C ILE A 128 -5.12 -19.40 -15.01
N LEU A 129 -3.87 -18.95 -14.82
CA LEU A 129 -2.92 -18.69 -15.91
C LEU A 129 -1.99 -19.87 -16.22
N TYR A 130 -2.00 -20.92 -15.40
CA TYR A 130 -1.15 -22.10 -15.54
C TYR A 130 -1.95 -23.41 -15.64
N GLU A 131 -3.25 -23.33 -15.94
CA GLU A 131 -4.11 -24.46 -16.33
C GLU A 131 -4.57 -24.33 -17.79
#